data_AF-A0A968D7H0-F1
#
_entry.id   AF-A0A968D7H0-F1
#
_cell.length_a   1.000
_cell.length_b   1.000
_cell.length_c   1.000
_cell.angle_alpha   90.00
_cell.angle_beta   90.00
_cell.angle_gamma   90.00
#
_symmetry.space_group_name_H-M   'P 1'
#
loop_
_entity.id
_entity.type
_entity.pdbx_description
1 polymer ?
#
loop_
_entity_poly.entity_id
_entity_poly.type
_entity_poly.pdbx_seq_one_letter_code
_entity_poly.pdbx_strand_id
1 'polypeptide(L)'
;GTKVQTVLEAAETIGKSTGLVATSQITHATPASFASHVESRYMEMEIARQIANQEIEVLLGGGQRFFLTNDEAGNLVEQMTLDGYSYIDTEDELQALNTAETEKVLGLFAESGMPAAKDGRLPLSLMSQKAVEILDDDPDGFFIMIE
;
A
#
# COMPACT_ATOMS: atom_id res chain seq x y z
N GLY A 1 18.16 -15.53 -0.92
CA GLY A 1 17.86 -16.54 0.13
C GLY A 1 16.58 -17.30 -0.22
N THR A 2 16.16 -18.27 0.59
CA THR A 2 14.88 -18.97 0.37
C THR A 2 13.71 -18.05 0.77
N LYS A 3 12.70 -17.93 -0.10
CA LYS A 3 11.47 -17.17 0.19
C LYS A 3 10.67 -17.88 1.29
N VAL A 4 10.15 -17.12 2.24
CA VAL A 4 9.35 -17.63 3.36
C VAL A 4 8.04 -16.87 3.36
N GLN A 5 6.91 -17.58 3.41
CA GLN A 5 5.59 -16.97 3.40
C GLN A 5 5.45 -15.94 4.53
N THR A 6 4.98 -14.73 4.21
CA THR A 6 4.70 -13.69 5.20
C THR A 6 3.33 -13.91 5.86
N VAL A 7 3.06 -13.19 6.95
CA VAL A 7 1.72 -13.23 7.57
C VAL A 7 0.64 -12.59 6.68
N LEU A 8 1.02 -11.61 5.86
CA LEU A 8 0.11 -10.98 4.90
C LEU A 8 -0.25 -12.00 3.80
N GLU A 9 0.76 -12.65 3.20
CA GLU A 9 0.53 -13.70 2.21
C GLU A 9 -0.27 -14.87 2.80
N ALA A 10 -0.07 -15.20 4.08
CA ALA A 10 -0.87 -16.21 4.77
C ALA A 10 -2.34 -15.78 4.95
N ALA A 11 -2.60 -14.50 5.24
CA ALA A 11 -3.96 -13.95 5.35
C ALA A 11 -4.70 -14.04 4.00
N GLU A 12 -4.04 -13.64 2.92
CA GLU A 12 -4.54 -13.79 1.54
C GLU A 12 -4.92 -15.24 1.23
N THR A 13 -4.06 -16.21 1.56
CA THR A 13 -4.35 -17.63 1.27
C THR A 13 -5.57 -18.20 2.00
N ILE A 14 -6.05 -17.53 3.05
CA ILE A 14 -7.25 -17.93 3.79
C ILE A 14 -8.43 -16.99 3.53
N GLY A 15 -8.35 -16.17 2.47
CA GLY A 15 -9.45 -15.33 1.99
C GLY A 15 -9.64 -14.03 2.75
N LYS A 16 -8.67 -13.61 3.58
CA LYS A 16 -8.74 -12.34 4.31
C LYS A 16 -8.17 -11.21 3.47
N SER A 17 -8.85 -10.06 3.49
CA SER A 17 -8.34 -8.81 2.94
C SER A 17 -7.09 -8.34 3.67
N THR A 18 -6.20 -7.64 2.97
CA THR A 18 -4.95 -7.17 3.54
C THR A 18 -4.64 -5.69 3.30
N GLY A 19 -3.90 -5.11 4.23
CA GLY A 19 -3.50 -3.71 4.15
C GLY A 19 -2.11 -3.39 4.71
N LEU A 20 -1.43 -2.48 4.02
CA LEU A 20 -0.20 -1.83 4.46
C LEU A 20 -0.41 -0.32 4.54
N VAL A 21 -0.25 0.22 5.74
CA VAL A 21 -0.30 1.66 5.99
C VAL A 21 1.03 2.07 6.57
N ALA A 22 1.73 3.02 5.96
CA ALA A 22 3.01 3.48 6.45
C ALA A 22 3.18 4.97 6.21
N THR A 23 3.81 5.66 7.15
CA THR A 23 4.22 7.05 6.93
C THR A 23 5.55 7.18 6.17
N SER A 24 6.26 6.06 5.99
CA SER A 24 7.40 5.91 5.08
C SER A 24 6.92 5.61 3.65
N GLN A 25 7.82 5.22 2.74
CA GLN A 25 7.38 4.64 1.48
C GLN A 25 6.74 3.28 1.73
N ILE A 26 5.71 2.91 0.96
CA ILE A 26 5.20 1.53 0.97
C ILE A 26 6.28 0.49 0.60
N THR A 27 7.30 0.91 -0.15
CA THR A 27 8.49 0.11 -0.48
C THR A 27 9.58 0.07 0.61
N HIS A 28 9.42 0.83 1.70
CA HIS A 28 10.39 0.86 2.78
C HIS A 28 10.42 -0.47 3.53
N ALA A 29 11.53 -0.77 4.22
CA ALA A 29 11.81 -2.11 4.72
C ALA A 29 10.70 -2.71 5.61
N THR A 30 10.04 -1.91 6.45
CA THR A 30 8.97 -2.38 7.33
C THR A 30 7.75 -2.87 6.53
N PRO A 31 7.05 -2.03 5.73
CA PRO A 31 5.94 -2.50 4.89
C PRO A 31 6.38 -3.55 3.86
N ALA A 32 7.53 -3.35 3.21
CA ALA A 32 8.05 -4.28 2.21
C ALA A 32 8.27 -5.69 2.75
N SER A 33 8.62 -5.85 4.04
CA SER A 33 8.84 -7.17 4.63
C SER A 33 7.60 -8.06 4.71
N PHE A 34 6.40 -7.48 4.54
CA PHE A 34 5.14 -8.22 4.50
C PHE A 34 4.71 -8.59 3.08
N ALA A 35 5.21 -7.89 2.05
CA ALA A 35 4.72 -8.02 0.68
C ALA A 35 5.86 -8.13 -0.36
N SER A 36 7.08 -8.49 0.04
CA SER A 36 8.16 -8.69 -0.94
C SER A 36 9.26 -9.61 -0.42
N HIS A 37 9.95 -10.24 -1.37
CA HIS A 37 11.09 -11.12 -1.13
C HIS A 37 12.25 -10.69 -2.03
N VAL A 38 13.12 -9.83 -1.51
CA VAL A 38 14.31 -9.32 -2.20
C VAL A 38 15.58 -9.55 -1.36
N GLU A 39 16.74 -9.57 -2.02
CA GLU A 39 18.02 -9.77 -1.32
C GLU A 39 18.50 -8.53 -0.55
N SER A 40 18.01 -7.35 -0.94
CA SER A 40 18.41 -6.08 -0.36
C SER A 40 17.22 -5.13 -0.28
N ARG A 41 17.07 -4.47 0.87
CA ARG A 41 16.05 -3.43 1.11
C ARG A 41 16.12 -2.24 0.16
N TYR A 42 17.25 -2.07 -0.54
CA TYR A 42 17.44 -0.97 -1.50
C TYR A 42 16.88 -1.30 -2.90
N MET A 43 16.36 -2.50 -3.12
CA MET A 43 15.70 -2.88 -4.37
C MET A 43 14.26 -2.36 -4.43
N GLU A 44 14.02 -1.10 -4.05
CA GLU A 44 12.66 -0.54 -3.89
C GLU A 44 11.80 -0.58 -5.17
N MET A 45 12.42 -0.49 -6.36
CA MET A 45 11.71 -0.71 -7.64
C MET A 45 11.17 -2.13 -7.79
N GLU A 46 11.97 -3.13 -7.40
CA GLU A 46 11.54 -4.54 -7.45
C GLU A 46 10.51 -4.83 -6.34
N ILE A 47 10.66 -4.20 -5.19
CA ILE A 47 9.67 -4.25 -4.12
C ILE A 47 8.33 -3.69 -4.61
N ALA A 48 8.32 -2.51 -5.25
CA ALA A 48 7.10 -1.91 -5.81
C ALA A 48 6.42 -2.84 -6.83
N ARG A 49 7.20 -3.48 -7.71
CA ARG A 49 6.68 -4.46 -8.67
C ARG A 49 6.07 -5.68 -7.98
N GLN A 50 6.70 -6.20 -6.93
CA GLN A 50 6.14 -7.33 -6.19
C GLN A 50 4.87 -6.96 -5.45
N ILE A 51 4.81 -5.75 -4.87
CA ILE A 51 3.61 -5.22 -4.22
C ILE A 51 2.48 -5.04 -5.24
N ALA A 52 2.75 -4.42 -6.39
CA ALA A 52 1.75 -4.18 -7.45
C ALA A 52 1.21 -5.47 -8.09
N ASN A 53 1.99 -6.55 -8.07
CA ASN A 53 1.57 -7.87 -8.56
C ASN A 53 0.89 -8.74 -7.50
N GLN A 54 0.74 -8.22 -6.27
CA GLN A 54 -0.10 -8.83 -5.25
C GLN A 54 -1.45 -8.10 -5.21
N GLU A 55 -2.48 -8.83 -4.79
CA GLU A 55 -3.78 -8.25 -4.49
C GLU A 55 -3.76 -7.85 -3.02
N ILE A 56 -3.46 -6.57 -2.72
CA ILE A 56 -3.49 -6.02 -1.36
C ILE A 56 -4.52 -4.90 -1.39
N GLU A 57 -5.63 -5.07 -0.67
CA GLU A 57 -6.78 -4.17 -0.78
C GLU A 57 -6.44 -2.73 -0.38
N VAL A 58 -5.56 -2.53 0.61
CA VAL A 58 -5.21 -1.18 1.08
C VAL A 58 -3.71 -0.94 1.10
N LEU A 59 -3.24 0.01 0.30
CA LEU A 59 -1.86 0.50 0.32
C LEU A 59 -1.85 2.01 0.53
N LEU A 60 -1.48 2.49 1.72
CA LEU A 60 -1.48 3.93 2.05
C LEU A 60 -0.13 4.38 2.60
N GLY A 61 0.58 5.24 1.88
CA GLY A 61 1.84 5.80 2.36
C GLY A 61 2.50 6.75 1.37
N GLY A 62 3.83 6.83 1.41
CA GLY A 62 4.60 7.55 0.39
C GLY A 62 5.18 6.62 -0.69
N GLY A 63 6.05 7.18 -1.55
CA GLY A 63 6.86 6.42 -2.49
C GLY A 63 6.43 6.50 -3.95
N GLN A 64 5.76 7.59 -4.37
CA GLN A 64 5.31 7.77 -5.76
C GLN A 64 6.41 7.48 -6.80
N ARG A 65 7.68 7.83 -6.51
CA ARG A 65 8.80 7.62 -7.44
C ARG A 65 9.05 6.17 -7.85
N PHE A 66 8.52 5.20 -7.11
CA PHE A 66 8.67 3.78 -7.42
C PHE A 66 7.47 3.19 -8.17
N PHE A 67 6.34 3.91 -8.21
CA PHE A 67 5.11 3.46 -8.86
C PHE A 67 4.79 4.28 -10.12
N LEU A 68 5.10 5.58 -10.13
CA LEU A 68 4.95 6.47 -11.29
C LEU A 68 6.22 6.47 -12.15
N THR A 69 6.61 5.30 -12.66
CA THR A 69 7.82 5.16 -13.48
C THR A 69 7.50 5.13 -14.97
N ASN A 70 8.46 5.56 -15.78
CA ASN A 70 8.41 5.48 -17.25
C ASN A 70 9.52 4.56 -17.77
N ASP A 71 9.94 3.59 -16.95
CA ASP A 71 10.97 2.60 -17.31
C ASP A 71 10.34 1.37 -18.00
N GLU A 72 11.11 0.31 -18.21
CA GLU A 72 10.62 -0.91 -18.88
C GLU A 72 9.44 -1.58 -18.16
N ALA A 73 9.27 -1.34 -16.86
CA ALA A 73 8.12 -1.86 -16.11
C ALA A 73 6.84 -1.04 -16.29
N GLY A 74 6.95 0.16 -16.87
CA GLY A 74 5.82 1.07 -17.06
C GLY A 74 5.30 1.65 -15.75
N ASN A 75 4.20 2.38 -15.88
CA ASN A 75 3.57 3.05 -14.76
C ASN A 75 2.71 2.04 -13.95
N LEU A 76 3.19 1.67 -12.76
CA LEU A 76 2.48 0.72 -11.88
C LEU A 76 1.16 1.29 -11.37
N VAL A 77 1.04 2.61 -11.22
CA VAL A 77 -0.25 3.23 -10.84
C VAL A 77 -1.28 2.99 -11.95
N GLU A 78 -0.90 3.16 -13.21
CA GLU A 78 -1.79 2.88 -14.35
C GLU A 78 -2.19 1.40 -14.38
N GLN A 79 -1.23 0.49 -14.18
CA GLN A 79 -1.52 -0.94 -14.09
C GLN A 79 -2.52 -1.24 -12.96
N MET A 80 -2.25 -0.79 -11.74
CA MET A 80 -3.11 -1.08 -10.59
C MET A 80 -4.49 -0.43 -10.74
N THR A 81 -4.58 0.75 -11.38
CA THR A 81 -5.87 1.37 -11.69
C THR A 81 -6.69 0.51 -12.66
N LEU A 82 -6.04 -0.11 -13.67
CA LEU A 82 -6.70 -1.07 -14.56
C LEU A 82 -7.12 -2.35 -13.82
N ASP A 83 -6.39 -2.73 -12.77
CA ASP A 83 -6.71 -3.85 -11.88
C ASP A 83 -7.75 -3.48 -10.80
N GLY A 84 -8.36 -2.30 -10.89
CA GLY A 84 -9.50 -1.88 -10.06
C GLY A 84 -9.15 -1.05 -8.83
N TYR A 85 -7.89 -0.66 -8.64
CA TYR A 85 -7.51 0.21 -7.53
C TYR A 85 -7.99 1.65 -7.73
N SER A 86 -8.55 2.24 -6.68
CA SER A 86 -8.69 3.69 -6.59
C SER A 86 -7.33 4.30 -6.27
N TYR A 87 -6.76 5.09 -7.18
CA TYR A 87 -5.54 5.86 -6.92
C TYR A 87 -5.87 7.23 -6.33
N ILE A 88 -5.21 7.57 -5.22
CA ILE A 88 -5.30 8.87 -4.55
C ILE A 88 -3.91 9.34 -4.12
N ASP A 89 -3.66 10.65 -4.11
CA ASP A 89 -2.37 11.19 -3.66
C ASP A 89 -2.46 12.45 -2.81
N THR A 90 -3.67 12.88 -2.46
CA THR A 90 -3.91 14.02 -1.59
C THR A 90 -4.71 13.67 -0.33
N GLU A 91 -4.59 14.52 0.69
CA GLU A 91 -5.43 14.42 1.90
C GLU A 91 -6.92 14.62 1.59
N ASP A 92 -7.24 15.56 0.70
CA ASP A 92 -8.63 15.86 0.33
C ASP A 92 -9.30 14.66 -0.36
N GLU A 93 -8.57 13.96 -1.25
CA GLU A 93 -9.06 12.73 -1.88
C GLU A 93 -9.26 11.61 -0.86
N LEU A 94 -8.32 11.43 0.07
CA LEU A 94 -8.47 10.42 1.14
C LEU A 94 -9.68 10.72 2.02
N GLN A 95 -9.93 11.99 2.38
CA GLN A 95 -11.10 12.38 3.15
C GLN A 95 -12.41 12.13 2.38
N ALA A 96 -12.41 12.45 1.08
CA ALA A 96 -13.56 12.28 0.20
C ALA A 96 -13.82 10.83 -0.23
N LEU A 97 -12.87 9.91 -0.01
CA LEU A 97 -12.96 8.51 -0.39
C LEU A 97 -14.20 7.84 0.24
N ASN A 98 -15.06 7.29 -0.61
CA ASN A 98 -16.21 6.47 -0.20
C ASN A 98 -15.74 5.04 0.11
N THR A 99 -15.41 4.78 1.38
CA THR A 99 -14.88 3.49 1.82
C THR A 99 -15.86 2.34 1.64
N ALA A 100 -17.17 2.60 1.64
CA ALA A 100 -18.19 1.58 1.41
C ALA A 100 -18.32 1.09 -0.06
N GLU A 101 -17.70 1.80 -1.01
CA GLU A 101 -17.69 1.44 -2.43
C GLU A 101 -16.26 1.18 -2.94
N THR A 102 -15.26 1.22 -2.05
CA THR A 102 -13.86 1.05 -2.41
C THR A 102 -13.41 -0.36 -2.03
N GLU A 103 -13.21 -1.23 -3.02
CA GLU A 103 -12.66 -2.57 -2.79
C GLU A 103 -11.13 -2.54 -2.65
N LYS A 104 -10.45 -1.74 -3.48
CA LYS A 104 -8.98 -1.62 -3.48
C LYS A 104 -8.54 -0.15 -3.59
N VAL A 105 -7.52 0.25 -2.84
CA VAL A 105 -6.99 1.62 -2.83
C VAL A 105 -5.46 1.67 -2.80
N LEU A 106 -4.90 2.51 -3.66
CA LEU A 106 -3.48 2.88 -3.68
C LEU A 106 -3.36 4.38 -3.37
N GLY A 107 -2.98 4.69 -2.13
CA GLY A 107 -2.72 6.05 -1.66
C GLY A 107 -1.22 6.35 -1.58
N LEU A 108 -0.70 7.23 -2.44
CA LEU A 108 0.72 7.62 -2.46
C LEU A 108 0.88 9.12 -2.24
N PHE A 109 1.02 9.54 -0.98
CA PHE A 109 0.93 10.94 -0.53
C PHE A 109 2.26 11.72 -0.54
N ALA A 110 3.33 11.14 -1.08
CA ALA A 110 4.64 11.78 -1.20
C ALA A 110 5.55 11.08 -2.23
N GLU A 111 6.49 11.82 -2.83
CA GLU A 111 7.49 11.26 -3.75
C GLU A 111 8.33 10.15 -3.11
N SER A 112 8.69 10.35 -1.83
CA SER A 112 9.47 9.47 -0.97
C SER A 112 8.64 9.19 0.30
N GLY A 113 9.28 9.02 1.47
CA GLY A 113 8.57 9.02 2.75
C GLY A 113 7.84 10.34 2.99
N MET A 114 6.72 10.27 3.71
CA MET A 114 5.90 11.43 4.01
C MET A 114 6.64 12.38 4.99
N PRO A 115 6.28 13.69 5.04
CA PRO A 115 6.90 14.65 5.95
C PRO A 115 6.83 14.24 7.43
N ALA A 116 7.61 14.87 8.30
CA ALA A 116 7.42 14.65 9.74
C ALA A 116 6.07 15.23 10.21
N ALA A 117 5.50 14.69 11.28
CA ALA A 117 4.20 15.15 11.80
C ALA A 117 4.17 16.65 12.12
N LYS A 118 5.27 17.22 12.60
CA LYS A 118 5.41 18.66 12.88
C LYS A 118 5.34 19.55 11.63
N ASP A 119 5.56 18.98 10.44
CA ASP A 119 5.62 19.67 9.16
C ASP A 119 4.30 19.53 8.38
N GLY A 120 3.20 19.18 9.07
CA GLY A 120 1.86 19.11 8.47
C GLY A 120 1.59 17.86 7.63
N ARG A 121 2.22 16.72 7.98
CA ARG A 121 1.94 15.42 7.34
C ARG A 121 0.47 15.03 7.53
N LEU A 122 -0.14 14.46 6.47
CA LEU A 122 -1.39 13.70 6.52
C LEU A 122 -1.42 12.77 7.77
N PRO A 123 -2.46 12.84 8.63
CA PRO A 123 -2.47 12.07 9.86
C PRO A 123 -2.48 10.55 9.64
N LEU A 124 -1.57 9.83 10.30
CA LEU A 124 -1.55 8.36 10.30
C LEU A 124 -2.90 7.79 10.78
N SER A 125 -3.52 8.42 11.78
CA SER A 125 -4.84 8.01 12.27
C SER A 125 -5.93 8.07 11.21
N LEU A 126 -5.87 9.04 10.28
CA LEU A 126 -6.83 9.15 9.18
C LEU A 126 -6.61 8.02 8.16
N MET A 127 -5.36 7.75 7.78
CA MET A 127 -5.03 6.60 6.92
C MET A 127 -5.45 5.28 7.57
N SER A 128 -5.15 5.07 8.85
CA SER A 128 -5.54 3.87 9.60
C SER A 128 -7.06 3.70 9.66
N GLN A 129 -7.80 4.78 9.91
CA GLN A 129 -9.26 4.73 9.95
C GLN A 129 -9.82 4.31 8.59
N LYS A 130 -9.41 4.98 7.51
CA LYS A 130 -9.88 4.66 6.15
C LYS A 130 -9.52 3.24 5.74
N ALA A 131 -8.32 2.78 6.10
CA ALA A 131 -7.90 1.41 5.86
C ALA A 131 -8.80 0.39 6.56
N VAL A 132 -9.08 0.59 7.85
CA VAL A 132 -9.97 -0.30 8.60
C VAL A 132 -11.39 -0.26 8.03
N GLU A 133 -11.91 0.91 7.67
CA GLU A 133 -13.26 1.03 7.07
C GLU A 133 -13.40 0.23 5.76
N ILE A 134 -12.35 0.14 4.95
CA ILE A 134 -12.34 -0.66 3.71
C ILE A 134 -12.21 -2.16 4.04
N LEU A 135 -11.27 -2.52 4.91
CA LEU A 135 -10.94 -3.92 5.20
C LEU A 135 -12.00 -4.63 6.06
N ASP A 136 -12.80 -3.90 6.84
CA ASP A 136 -13.83 -4.47 7.73
C ASP A 136 -15.06 -4.99 6.98
N ASP A 137 -15.18 -4.72 5.67
CA ASP A 137 -16.26 -5.27 4.84
C ASP A 137 -16.06 -6.76 4.52
N ASP A 138 -14.85 -7.29 4.73
CA ASP A 138 -14.53 -8.68 4.48
C ASP A 138 -15.08 -9.61 5.58
N PRO A 139 -16.01 -10.55 5.27
CA PRO A 139 -16.58 -11.47 6.25
C PRO A 139 -15.56 -12.47 6.81
N ASP A 140 -14.49 -12.76 6.08
CA ASP A 140 -13.39 -13.59 6.56
C ASP A 140 -12.44 -12.78 7.47
N GLY A 141 -12.60 -11.46 7.54
CA GLY A 141 -11.81 -10.51 8.33
C GLY A 141 -10.51 -10.11 7.62
N PHE A 142 -9.64 -9.35 8.29
CA PHE A 142 -8.47 -8.75 7.64
C PHE A 142 -7.16 -8.90 8.41
N PHE A 143 -6.05 -8.66 7.71
CA PHE A 143 -4.74 -8.34 8.30
C PHE A 143 -4.32 -6.93 7.89
N ILE A 144 -3.86 -6.13 8.86
CA ILE A 144 -3.31 -4.80 8.58
C ILE A 144 -2.02 -4.57 9.34
N MET A 145 -1.04 -3.96 8.67
CA MET A 145 0.17 -3.43 9.29
C MET A 145 0.18 -1.90 9.19
N ILE A 146 0.45 -1.22 10.31
CA ILE A 146 0.45 0.25 10.42
C ILE A 146 1.81 0.71 11.00
N GLU A 147 2.53 1.58 10.28
CA GLU A 147 3.85 2.16 10.65
C GLU A 147 3.85 3.71 10.70
#